data_AF-A0A1L9P8Q5-F1
#
_entry.id   AF-A0A1L9P8Q5-F1
#
_cell.length_a   1.000
_cell.length_b   1.000
_cell.length_c   1.000
_cell.angle_alpha   90.00
_cell.angle_beta   90.00
_cell.angle_gamma   90.00
#
_symmetry.space_group_name_H-M   'P 1'
#
loop_
_entity.id
_entity.type
_entity.pdbx_description
1 polymer ?
#
loop_
_entity_poly.entity_id
_entity_poly.type
_entity_poly.pdbx_seq_one_letter_code
_entity_poly.pdbx_strand_id
1 'polypeptide(L)'
;MFESLTSPLPVIAIPDTPSFFPAIQKYIANLEDIPMGSPSLADSVALLAQATPDWTPLCEQASNILSDLFPTFRKLSEATHAREGQNLIEDYLGENTAKRVIRFWQEDISRE
;
A
#
# COMPACT_ATOMS: atom_id res chain seq x y z
N MET A 1 -10.11 -24.52 -15.49
CA MET A 1 -10.02 -23.07 -15.24
C MET A 1 -9.00 -22.89 -14.14
N PHE A 2 -7.80 -22.40 -14.47
CA PHE A 2 -6.80 -22.02 -13.48
C PHE A 2 -6.87 -20.50 -13.35
N GLU A 3 -7.17 -20.03 -12.15
CA GLU A 3 -7.03 -18.61 -11.78
C GLU A 3 -5.55 -18.25 -11.91
N SER A 4 -5.25 -17.35 -12.84
CA SER A 4 -3.90 -16.83 -13.03
C SER A 4 -3.55 -15.97 -11.82
N LEU A 5 -2.63 -16.45 -10.98
CA LEU A 5 -1.96 -15.63 -9.97
C LEU A 5 -1.43 -14.37 -10.65
N THR A 6 -1.89 -13.20 -10.19
CA THR A 6 -1.61 -11.88 -10.79
C THR A 6 -0.12 -11.48 -10.68
N SER A 7 0.70 -12.31 -10.02
CA SER A 7 2.16 -12.23 -10.03
C SER A 7 2.78 -13.63 -9.98
N PRO A 8 3.87 -13.90 -10.71
CA PRO A 8 4.55 -15.18 -10.63
C PRO A 8 5.26 -15.31 -9.28
N LEU A 9 4.81 -16.26 -8.45
CA LEU A 9 5.52 -16.61 -7.23
C LEU A 9 6.87 -17.25 -7.60
N PRO A 10 7.98 -16.87 -6.95
CA PRO A 10 9.28 -17.46 -7.21
C PRO A 10 9.29 -18.93 -6.76
N VAL A 11 9.51 -19.84 -7.70
CA VAL A 11 9.65 -21.28 -7.43
C VAL A 11 11.13 -21.65 -7.46
N ILE A 12 11.62 -22.22 -6.37
CA ILE A 12 12.99 -22.75 -6.28
C ILE A 12 12.93 -24.26 -6.51
N ALA A 13 13.44 -24.71 -7.66
CA ALA A 13 13.52 -26.14 -7.96
C ALA A 13 14.68 -26.77 -7.19
N ILE A 14 14.40 -27.84 -6.45
CA ILE A 14 15.40 -28.59 -5.66
C ILE A 14 15.58 -29.96 -6.33
N PRO A 15 16.76 -30.25 -6.91
CA PRO A 15 16.95 -31.44 -7.73
C PRO A 15 16.99 -32.75 -6.91
N ASP A 16 17.38 -32.69 -5.64
CA ASP A 16 17.59 -33.86 -4.79
C ASP A 16 17.47 -33.51 -3.29
N THR A 17 17.16 -34.49 -2.45
CA THR A 17 16.97 -34.28 -1.01
C THR A 17 18.20 -33.67 -0.30
N PRO A 18 19.46 -34.08 -0.58
CA PRO A 18 20.62 -33.47 0.07
C PRO A 18 20.90 -32.02 -0.38
N SER A 19 20.46 -31.62 -1.57
CA SER A 19 20.59 -30.22 -2.03
C SER A 19 19.55 -29.26 -1.46
N PHE A 20 18.56 -29.76 -0.71
CA PHE A 20 17.53 -28.93 -0.06
C PHE A 20 18.11 -27.87 0.89
N PHE A 21 18.92 -28.32 1.85
CA PHE A 21 19.46 -27.42 2.88
C PHE A 21 20.45 -26.39 2.29
N PRO A 22 21.39 -26.76 1.40
CA PRO A 22 22.22 -25.79 0.68
C PRO A 22 21.42 -24.79 -0.18
N ALA A 23 20.33 -25.23 -0.82
CA ALA A 23 19.49 -24.34 -1.62
C ALA A 23 18.79 -23.27 -0.76
N ILE A 24 18.29 -23.64 0.41
CA ILE A 24 17.70 -22.69 1.38
C ILE A 24 18.77 -21.74 1.92
N GLN A 25 19.94 -22.24 2.32
CA GLN A 25 21.02 -21.37 2.81
C GLN A 25 21.46 -20.36 1.76
N LYS A 26 21.61 -20.79 0.51
CA LYS A 26 21.93 -19.91 -0.62
C LYS A 26 20.83 -18.87 -0.86
N TYR A 27 19.56 -19.25 -0.75
CA TYR A 27 18.44 -18.31 -0.86
C TYR A 27 18.49 -17.26 0.25
N ILE A 28 18.66 -17.67 1.51
CA ILE A 28 18.74 -16.75 2.66
C ILE A 28 19.95 -15.82 2.54
N ALA A 29 21.11 -16.32 2.13
CA ALA A 29 22.29 -15.47 1.92
C ALA A 29 22.09 -14.42 0.83
N ASN A 30 21.26 -14.71 -0.19
CA ASN A 30 20.92 -13.75 -1.24
C ASN A 30 19.77 -12.79 -0.84
N LEU A 31 19.04 -13.07 0.25
CA LEU A 31 18.01 -12.15 0.77
C LEU A 31 18.63 -10.93 1.47
N GLU A 32 19.86 -11.05 1.99
CA GLU A 32 20.59 -9.91 2.57
C GLU A 32 20.89 -8.82 1.54
N ASP A 33 20.90 -9.18 0.25
CA ASP A 33 21.23 -8.31 -0.88
C ASP A 33 19.98 -7.85 -1.64
N ILE A 34 18.79 -7.87 -1.02
CA ILE A 34 17.64 -7.16 -1.57
C ILE A 34 18.00 -5.67 -1.51
N PRO A 35 18.15 -4.98 -2.65
CA PRO A 35 18.30 -3.54 -2.61
C PRO A 35 17.01 -3.03 -1.97
N MET A 36 17.14 -2.47 -0.76
CA MET A 36 16.15 -1.55 -0.23
C MET A 36 16.19 -0.32 -1.14
N GLY A 37 15.66 -0.47 -2.35
CA GLY A 37 15.36 0.65 -3.20
C GLY A 37 14.41 1.51 -2.40
N SER A 38 14.80 2.76 -2.15
CA SER A 38 13.85 3.76 -1.69
C SER A 38 12.64 3.70 -2.64
N PRO A 39 11.42 3.40 -2.14
CA PRO A 39 10.25 3.32 -3.00
C PRO A 39 10.17 4.61 -3.82
N SER A 40 9.89 4.50 -5.11
CA SER A 40 9.79 5.69 -5.93
C SER A 40 8.60 6.53 -5.45
N LEU A 41 8.61 7.84 -5.75
CA LEU A 41 7.46 8.70 -5.47
C LEU A 41 6.19 8.13 -6.14
N ALA A 42 6.33 7.57 -7.34
CA ALA A 42 5.24 6.93 -8.07
C ALA A 42 4.67 5.71 -7.32
N ASP A 43 5.53 4.88 -6.72
CA ASP A 43 5.09 3.73 -5.91
C ASP A 43 4.34 4.20 -4.66
N SER A 44 4.79 5.29 -4.04
CA SER A 44 4.14 5.87 -2.86
C SER A 44 2.76 6.46 -3.17
N VAL A 45 2.62 7.12 -4.32
CA VAL A 45 1.33 7.64 -4.81
C VAL A 45 0.41 6.49 -5.24
N ALA A 46 0.94 5.42 -5.83
CA ALA A 46 0.17 4.23 -6.18
C ALA A 46 -0.40 3.54 -4.92
N LEU A 47 0.37 3.49 -3.83
CA LEU A 47 -0.12 3.00 -2.53
C LEU A 47 -1.23 3.91 -1.97
N LEU A 48 -1.08 5.22 -2.08
CA LEU A 48 -2.10 6.18 -1.65
C LEU A 48 -3.41 6.02 -2.42
N ALA A 49 -3.34 5.75 -3.72
CA ALA A 49 -4.51 5.50 -4.54
C ALA A 49 -5.31 4.27 -4.04
N GLN A 50 -4.66 3.31 -3.39
CA GLN A 50 -5.28 2.10 -2.84
C GLN A 50 -5.80 2.26 -1.41
N ALA A 51 -5.58 3.41 -0.76
CA ALA A 51 -6.01 3.67 0.61
C ALA A 51 -7.52 3.98 0.72
N THR A 52 -8.36 3.07 0.21
CA THR A 52 -9.82 3.18 0.22
C THR A 52 -10.47 1.83 0.55
N PRO A 53 -11.71 1.82 1.10
CA PRO A 53 -12.29 0.59 1.64
C PRO A 53 -12.84 -0.35 0.55
N ASP A 54 -13.21 0.17 -0.61
CA ASP A 54 -14.04 -0.56 -1.58
C ASP A 54 -13.23 -1.21 -2.72
N TRP A 55 -11.92 -1.44 -2.56
CA TRP A 55 -11.02 -1.98 -3.61
C TRP A 55 -11.04 -1.17 -4.92
N THR A 56 -11.65 0.02 -4.88
CA THR A 56 -11.82 0.91 -6.02
C THR A 56 -10.86 2.07 -5.81
N PRO A 57 -9.73 2.09 -6.52
CA PRO A 57 -8.69 3.07 -6.26
C PRO A 57 -9.20 4.50 -6.44
N LEU A 58 -8.61 5.43 -5.71
CA LEU A 58 -8.78 6.86 -5.96
C LEU A 58 -8.35 7.18 -7.38
N CYS A 59 -9.02 8.15 -8.00
CA CYS A 59 -8.53 8.69 -9.25
C CYS A 59 -7.18 9.38 -9.03
N GLU A 60 -6.41 9.52 -10.12
CA GLU A 60 -5.09 10.14 -10.08
C GLU A 60 -5.14 11.56 -9.50
N GLN A 61 -6.15 12.35 -9.89
CA GLN A 61 -6.36 13.69 -9.37
C GLN A 61 -6.56 13.71 -7.84
N ALA A 62 -7.38 12.80 -7.31
CA ALA A 62 -7.61 12.70 -5.87
C ALA A 62 -6.34 12.28 -5.11
N SER A 63 -5.57 11.35 -5.69
CA SER A 63 -4.30 10.89 -5.12
C SER A 63 -3.26 12.01 -5.08
N ASN A 64 -3.15 12.79 -6.16
CA ASN A 64 -2.24 13.93 -6.26
C ASN A 64 -2.61 15.04 -5.27
N ILE A 65 -3.90 15.38 -5.15
CA ILE A 65 -4.40 16.34 -4.17
C ILE A 65 -4.02 15.89 -2.75
N LEU A 66 -4.25 14.61 -2.42
CA LEU A 66 -3.91 14.09 -1.09
C LEU A 66 -2.39 14.07 -0.83
N SER A 67 -1.56 13.76 -1.83
CA SER A 67 -0.11 13.82 -1.67
C SER A 67 0.42 15.25 -1.50
N ASP A 68 -0.22 16.23 -2.13
CA ASP A 68 0.13 17.65 -2.01
C ASP A 68 -0.28 18.21 -0.64
N LEU A 69 -1.47 17.86 -0.15
CA LEU A 69 -1.98 18.28 1.16
C LEU A 69 -1.26 17.57 2.31
N PHE A 70 -0.98 16.28 2.14
CA PHE A 70 -0.44 15.42 3.18
C PHE A 70 0.83 14.71 2.68
N PRO A 71 2.03 15.28 2.91
CA PRO A 71 3.27 14.74 2.37
C PRO A 71 3.67 13.38 2.98
N THR A 72 2.92 12.87 3.95
CA THR A 72 3.15 11.56 4.58
C THR A 72 1.82 10.90 4.95
N PHE A 73 1.75 9.57 4.88
CA PHE A 73 0.60 8.79 5.34
C PHE A 73 0.24 9.06 6.81
N ARG A 74 1.23 9.33 7.67
CA ARG A 74 0.99 9.69 9.07
C ARG A 74 0.15 10.97 9.17
N LYS A 75 0.52 12.03 8.45
CA LYS A 75 -0.24 13.29 8.43
C LYS A 75 -1.63 13.11 7.85
N LEU A 76 -1.78 12.26 6.82
CA LEU A 76 -3.09 11.93 6.26
C LEU A 76 -3.97 11.23 7.29
N SER A 77 -3.42 10.24 8.00
CA SER A 77 -4.12 9.55 9.10
C SER A 77 -4.50 10.50 10.24
N GLU A 78 -3.59 11.37 10.68
CA GLU A 78 -3.92 12.38 11.69
C GLU A 78 -5.04 13.32 11.22
N ALA A 79 -5.01 13.73 9.96
CA ALA A 79 -6.02 14.61 9.37
C ALA A 79 -7.39 13.93 9.24
N THR A 80 -7.47 12.62 8.96
CA THR A 80 -8.75 11.91 8.95
C THR A 80 -9.34 11.74 10.35
N HIS A 81 -8.55 11.88 11.42
CA HIS A 81 -9.03 11.87 12.81
C HIS A 81 -9.34 13.26 13.38
N ALA A 82 -8.81 14.33 12.77
CA ALA A 82 -9.09 15.71 13.16
C ALA A 82 -10.26 16.30 12.37
N ARG A 83 -11.17 17.02 13.05
CA ARG A 83 -12.33 17.65 12.39
C ARG A 83 -11.93 18.68 11.32
N GLU A 84 -10.87 19.43 11.57
CA GLU A 84 -10.31 20.38 10.60
C GLU A 84 -9.74 19.67 9.37
N GLY A 85 -9.07 18.53 9.56
CA GLY A 85 -8.53 17.72 8.48
C GLY A 85 -9.62 17.04 7.65
N GLN A 86 -10.68 16.55 8.28
CA GLN A 86 -11.85 16.01 7.59
C GLN A 86 -12.53 17.05 6.70
N ASN A 87 -12.74 18.26 7.22
CA ASN A 87 -13.30 19.36 6.44
C ASN A 87 -12.40 19.70 5.23
N LEU A 88 -11.08 19.75 5.43
CA LEU A 88 -10.13 20.00 4.34
C LEU A 88 -10.19 18.92 3.26
N ILE A 89 -10.26 17.65 3.65
CA ILE A 89 -10.40 16.53 2.71
C ILE A 89 -11.72 16.65 1.93
N GLU A 90 -12.81 17.01 2.60
CA GLU A 90 -14.14 17.22 2.00
C GLU A 90 -14.17 18.38 1.01
N ASP A 91 -13.55 19.51 1.34
CA ASP A 91 -13.48 20.70 0.48
C ASP A 91 -12.76 20.43 -0.86
N TYR A 92 -11.72 19.59 -0.84
CA TYR A 92 -10.91 19.32 -2.03
C TYR A 92 -11.37 18.10 -2.86
N LEU A 93 -11.91 17.06 -2.21
CA LEU A 93 -12.28 15.80 -2.87
C LEU A 93 -13.78 15.63 -3.09
N GLY A 94 -14.59 16.47 -2.43
CA GLY A 94 -16.03 16.34 -2.37
C GLY A 94 -16.49 15.28 -1.37
N GLU A 95 -17.70 15.48 -0.85
CA GLU A 95 -18.30 14.71 0.25
C GLU A 95 -18.20 13.18 0.07
N ASN A 96 -18.53 12.65 -1.11
CA ASN A 96 -18.53 11.20 -1.35
C ASN A 96 -17.13 10.58 -1.32
N THR A 97 -16.15 11.22 -1.95
CA THR A 97 -14.77 10.72 -1.99
C THR A 97 -14.10 10.88 -0.63
N ALA A 98 -14.32 12.02 0.03
CA ALA A 98 -13.80 12.29 1.37
C ALA A 98 -14.32 11.28 2.40
N LYS A 99 -15.62 10.96 2.41
CA LYS A 99 -16.18 9.92 3.29
C LYS A 99 -15.52 8.56 3.10
N ARG A 100 -15.22 8.16 1.86
CA ARG A 100 -14.54 6.89 1.58
C ARG A 100 -13.11 6.87 2.15
N VAL A 101 -12.36 7.95 1.94
CA VAL A 101 -10.98 8.08 2.47
C VAL A 101 -10.99 8.11 3.99
N ILE A 102 -11.81 8.96 4.60
CA ILE A 102 -11.91 9.09 6.07
C ILE A 102 -12.27 7.75 6.70
N ARG A 103 -13.26 7.05 6.14
CA ARG A 103 -13.70 5.75 6.62
C ARG A 103 -12.57 4.71 6.59
N PHE A 104 -11.82 4.61 5.49
CA PHE A 104 -10.70 3.68 5.38
C PHE A 104 -9.67 3.88 6.50
N TRP A 105 -9.27 5.14 6.75
CA TRP A 105 -8.23 5.44 7.73
C TRP A 105 -8.72 5.37 9.19
N GLN A 106 -10.03 5.40 9.44
CA GLN A 106 -10.62 5.26 10.78
C GLN A 106 -10.98 3.81 11.14
N GLU A 107 -11.38 2.99 10.15
CA GLU A 107 -11.83 1.61 10.40
C GLU A 107 -10.69 0.67 10.84
N ASP A 108 -9.42 1.00 10.54
CA ASP A 108 -8.25 0.20 10.93
C ASP A 108 -8.03 0.17 12.46
N ILE A 109 -8.42 1.24 13.18
CA ILE A 109 -8.22 1.34 14.64
C ILE A 109 -9.26 0.51 15.44
N SER A 110 -10.35 0.06 14.80
CA SER A 110 -11.44 -0.64 15.50
C SER A 110 -11.25 -2.17 15.62
N ARG A 111 -10.07 -2.71 15.26
CA ARG A 111 -9.79 -4.16 15.27
C ARG A 111 -8.84 -4.63 16.37
N GLU A 112 -8.55 -3.80 17.38
CA GLU A 112 -7.82 -4.21 18.60
C GLU A 112 -8.77 -4.60 19.75
#